data_AF-A0A7H9K7H1-F1
#
_entry.id   AF-A0A7H9K7H1-F1
#
_cell.length_a   1.000
_cell.length_b   1.000
_cell.length_c   1.000
_cell.angle_alpha   90.00
_cell.angle_beta   90.00
_cell.angle_gamma   90.00
#
_symmetry.space_group_name_H-M   'P 1'
#
loop_
_entity.id
_entity.type
_entity.pdbx_description
1 polymer ?
#
loop_
_entity_poly.entity_id
_entity_poly.type
_entity_poly.pdbx_seq_one_letter_code
_entity_poly.pdbx_strand_id
1 'polypeptide(L)' 'MTEQKITDIAQAKTNFYLFSINARGNHAGKIKLSHNQLLNWLVLQPK' A
#
# COMPACT_ATOMS: atom_id res chain seq x y z
N MET A 1 15.96 -1.48 -6.66
CA MET A 1 14.58 -1.98 -6.41
C MET A 1 13.64 -1.04 -7.13
N THR A 2 12.88 -1.52 -8.11
CA THR A 2 11.91 -0.69 -8.84
C THR A 2 10.92 -0.12 -7.83
N GLU A 3 10.77 1.21 -7.77
CA GLU A 3 9.82 1.88 -6.89
C GLU A 3 8.40 1.36 -7.16
N GLN A 4 7.91 0.46 -6.31
CA GLN A 4 6.51 0.05 -6.38
C GLN A 4 5.66 1.20 -5.84
N LYS A 5 5.13 1.99 -6.77
CA LYS A 5 4.19 3.06 -6.44
C LYS A 5 2.89 2.45 -5.92
N ILE A 6 2.71 2.51 -4.60
CA ILE A 6 1.43 2.16 -3.97
C ILE A 6 0.39 3.16 -4.47
N THR A 7 -0.73 2.63 -4.95
CA THR A 7 -1.70 3.39 -5.75
C THR A 7 -3.13 3.23 -5.24
N ASP A 8 -3.37 2.29 -4.33
CA ASP A 8 -4.65 2.13 -3.64
C ASP A 8 -4.48 1.59 -2.20
N ILE A 9 -5.40 1.94 -1.32
CA ILE A 9 -5.47 1.54 0.10
C ILE A 9 -6.88 1.08 0.43
N ALA A 10 -7.05 -0.20 0.77
CA ALA A 10 -8.33 -0.74 1.21
C ALA A 10 -8.36 -1.03 2.71
N GLN A 11 -9.44 -0.67 3.38
CA GLN A 11 -9.72 -1.07 4.76
C GLN A 11 -10.33 -2.47 4.81
N ALA A 12 -9.83 -3.30 5.70
CA ALA A 12 -10.45 -4.57 6.10
C ALA A 12 -10.90 -4.49 7.57
N LYS A 13 -11.51 -5.56 8.07
CA LYS A 13 -12.13 -5.60 9.41
C LYS A 13 -11.17 -5.20 10.55
N THR A 14 -9.91 -5.60 10.47
CA THR A 14 -8.89 -5.34 11.52
C THR A 14 -7.55 -4.86 10.96
N ASN A 15 -7.43 -4.66 9.65
CA ASN A 15 -6.16 -4.38 8.97
C ASN A 15 -6.40 -3.54 7.72
N PHE A 16 -5.32 -3.15 7.05
CA PHE A 16 -5.34 -2.43 5.78
C PHE A 16 -4.54 -3.19 4.72
N TYR A 17 -4.90 -2.99 3.45
CA TYR A 17 -4.15 -3.49 2.31
C TYR A 17 -3.67 -2.33 1.45
N LEU A 18 -2.37 -2.28 1.19
CA LEU A 18 -1.77 -1.40 0.19
C LEU A 18 -1.62 -2.18 -1.11
N PHE A 19 -2.11 -1.63 -2.23
CA PHE A 19 -1.96 -2.24 -3.54
C PHE A 19 -0.98 -1.46 -4.40
N SER A 20 -0.15 -2.19 -5.14
CA SER A 20 0.58 -1.65 -6.28
C SER A 20 -0.20 -1.94 -7.56
N ILE A 21 -0.30 -0.96 -8.44
CA ILE A 21 -0.93 -1.09 -9.75
C ILE A 21 0.17 -1.17 -10.81
N ASN A 22 0.08 -2.16 -11.72
CA ASN A 22 0.99 -2.26 -12.86
C ASN A 22 0.60 -1.29 -13.99
N ALA A 23 1.44 -1.18 -15.01
CA ALA A 23 1.20 -0.32 -16.17
C ALA A 23 -0.12 -0.61 -16.93
N ARG A 24 -0.76 -1.75 -16.67
CA ARG A 24 -2.05 -2.14 -17.28
C ARG A 24 -3.25 -1.82 -16.38
N GLY A 25 -3.06 -1.15 -15.25
CA GLY A 25 -4.15 -0.81 -14.32
C GLY A 25 -4.57 -1.94 -13.38
N ASN A 26 -3.87 -3.09 -13.42
CA ASN A 26 -4.20 -4.25 -12.58
C ASN A 26 -3.38 -4.27 -11.30
N HIS A 27 -3.95 -4.84 -10.23
CA HIS A 27 -3.22 -5.08 -8.99
C HIS A 27 -2.04 -6.03 -9.24
N ALA A 28 -0.84 -5.54 -8.98
CA ALA A 28 0.42 -6.26 -9.19
C ALA A 28 0.92 -6.92 -7.89
N GLY A 29 0.54 -6.36 -6.74
CA GLY A 29 0.90 -6.86 -5.42
C GLY A 29 0.03 -6.23 -4.34
N LYS A 30 0.00 -6.87 -3.17
CA LYS A 30 -0.65 -6.34 -1.97
C LYS A 30 0.21 -6.52 -0.73
N ILE A 31 0.23 -5.52 0.13
CA ILE A 31 0.88 -5.56 1.44
C ILE A 31 -0.19 -5.39 2.50
N LYS A 32 -0.23 -6.29 3.49
CA LYS A 32 -1.14 -6.19 4.64
C LYS A 32 -0.45 -5.43 5.76
N LEU A 33 -1.12 -4.43 6.32
CA LEU A 33 -0.63 -3.62 7.43
C LEU A 33 -1.65 -3.58 8.58
N SER A 34 -1.14 -3.57 9.82
CA SER A 34 -1.91 -3.12 10.97
C SER A 34 -2.07 -1.60 10.95
N HIS A 35 -2.92 -1.04 11.82
CA HIS A 35 -3.14 0.40 11.92
C HIS A 35 -1.83 1.18 12.17
N ASN A 36 -1.01 0.75 13.14
CA ASN A 36 0.26 1.41 13.47
C ASN A 36 1.28 1.30 12.33
N GLN A 37 1.31 0.17 11.62
CA GLN A 37 2.19 -0.01 10.46
C GLN A 37 1.77 0.91 9.31
N LEU A 38 0.46 1.11 9.09
CA LEU A 38 -0.05 2.04 8.08
C LEU A 38 0.35 3.49 8.40
N LEU A 39 0.19 3.93 9.66
CA LEU A 39 0.59 5.27 10.07
C LEU A 39 2.08 5.52 9.84
N ASN A 40 2.93 4.58 10.25
CA ASN A 40 4.37 4.66 10.01
C ASN A 40 4.69 4.70 8.51
N TRP A 41 4.01 3.90 7.71
CA TRP A 41 4.21 3.88 6.26
C TRP A 41 3.85 5.23 5.61
N LEU A 42 2.77 5.88 6.04
CA LEU A 42 2.34 7.20 5.56
C LEU A 42 3.33 8.31 5.94
N VAL A 43 3.88 8.26 7.16
CA VAL A 43 4.86 9.26 7.64
C VAL A 43 6.18 9.14 6.90
N LEU A 44 6.58 7.92 6.51
CA LEU A 44 7.84 7.65 5.81
C LEU A 44 7.76 7.86 4.29
N GLN A 45 6.58 8.19 3.73
CA GLN A 45 6.50 8.48 2.30
C GLN A 45 7.35 9.71 1.96
N PRO A 46 8.25 9.63 0.97
CA PRO A 46 8.94 10.80 0.45
C PRO A 46 7.91 11.81 -0.07
N LYS A 47 8.13 13.10 0.23
CA LYS A 47 7.27 14.22 -0.21
C LYS A 47 7.40 14.49 -1.70
#